data_AF-A0AAD5NXU5-F1
#
_entry.id   AF-A0AAD5NXU5-F1
#
_cell.length_a   1.000
_cell.length_b   1.000
_cell.length_c   1.000
_cell.angle_alpha   90.00
_cell.angle_beta   90.00
_cell.angle_gamma   90.00
#
_symmetry.space_group_name_H-M   'P 1'
#
loop_
_entity.id
_entity.type
_entity.pdbx_description
1 polymer ?
#
loop_
_entity_poly.entity_id
_entity_poly.type
_entity_poly.pdbx_seq_one_letter_code
_entity_poly.pdbx_strand_id
1 'polypeptide(L)'
;MEVAEGGSSVGGRFTLPPRRINSEDILFCVDVDAESLVEMKSTTVNGRPITRLESIRQAILLFVNTKLSMNPDHRFAFATLAKTASWLRKEFSSEVESAIAAVKDLSATVPCGQADLTHLFKLAAHEARKSRAQNRILRVIIIYCRSSVKPQHQWPVNQKLFTFDVMYLHDKPGPDNCPQAVYDALVDALELVTEYEGYICESGQGSARVLFRHMCMLLSHPQQRCPQEDLDIPKSLVKKSPAADTTNGEDIVPVSSQ
;
A
#
# COMPACT_ATOMS: atom_id res chain seq x y z
N MET A 1 -61.66 -23.96 17.86
CA MET A 1 -60.90 -24.12 16.61
C MET A 1 -60.55 -22.70 16.18
N GLU A 2 -59.39 -22.22 16.63
CA GLU A 2 -58.89 -20.89 16.28
C GLU A 2 -58.41 -20.89 14.84
N VAL A 3 -58.88 -19.91 14.07
CA VAL A 3 -58.41 -19.65 12.71
C VAL A 3 -57.16 -18.78 12.83
N ALA A 4 -56.00 -19.36 12.51
CA ALA A 4 -54.74 -18.65 12.42
C ALA A 4 -54.76 -17.73 11.19
N GLU A 5 -54.74 -16.42 11.41
CA GLU A 5 -54.47 -15.44 10.36
C GLU A 5 -52.99 -15.56 9.95
N GLY A 6 -52.76 -15.91 8.69
CA GLY A 6 -51.45 -15.93 8.07
C GLY A 6 -50.91 -14.51 7.91
N GLY A 7 -50.06 -14.10 8.86
CA GLY A 7 -49.23 -12.91 8.71
C GLY A 7 -48.24 -13.09 7.56
N SER A 8 -48.57 -12.52 6.41
CA SER A 8 -47.65 -12.34 5.28
C SER A 8 -46.45 -11.50 5.75
N SER A 9 -45.32 -12.16 6.02
CA SER A 9 -44.03 -11.50 6.22
C SER A 9 -43.61 -10.85 4.91
N VAL A 10 -43.96 -9.57 4.73
CA VAL A 10 -43.41 -8.74 3.65
C VAL A 10 -41.92 -8.65 3.91
N GLY A 11 -41.13 -9.43 3.16
CA GLY A 11 -39.67 -9.41 3.21
C GLY A 11 -39.18 -7.99 2.91
N GLY A 12 -38.85 -7.25 3.97
CA GLY A 12 -38.30 -5.91 3.85
C GLY A 12 -37.05 -5.97 2.99
N ARG A 13 -37.08 -5.29 1.84
CA ARG A 13 -35.91 -5.10 1.00
C ARG A 13 -34.86 -4.41 1.87
N PHE A 14 -33.75 -5.08 2.15
CA PHE A 14 -32.61 -4.46 2.79
C PHE A 14 -32.14 -3.29 1.93
N THR A 15 -32.30 -2.07 2.43
CA THR A 15 -31.78 -0.85 1.82
C THR A 15 -30.70 -0.29 2.73
N LEU A 16 -29.46 -0.26 2.23
CA LEU A 16 -28.38 0.41 2.94
C LEU A 16 -28.52 1.92 2.74
N PRO A 17 -28.41 2.73 3.80
CA PRO A 17 -28.42 4.18 3.65
C PRO A 17 -27.22 4.61 2.78
N PRO A 18 -27.41 5.51 1.80
CA PRO A 18 -26.31 5.99 0.98
C PRO A 18 -25.30 6.72 1.88
N ARG A 19 -24.09 6.16 2.01
CA ARG A 19 -22.94 6.85 2.62
C ARG A 19 -22.18 7.59 1.53
N ARG A 20 -22.05 8.90 1.67
CA ARG A 20 -21.14 9.67 0.82
C ARG A 20 -19.71 9.38 1.25
N ILE A 21 -18.90 8.93 0.30
CA ILE A 21 -17.46 8.73 0.48
C ILE A 21 -16.79 10.02 0.04
N ASN A 22 -15.90 10.55 0.87
CA ASN A 22 -15.20 11.79 0.58
C ASN A 22 -14.15 11.57 -0.52
N SER A 23 -13.96 12.53 -1.41
CA SER A 23 -12.81 12.47 -2.34
C SER A 23 -11.50 12.66 -1.56
N GLU A 24 -10.46 11.92 -1.97
CA GLU A 24 -9.13 11.96 -1.35
C GLU A 24 -8.22 13.01 -1.99
N ASP A 25 -7.48 13.72 -1.15
CA ASP A 25 -6.19 14.31 -1.48
C ASP A 25 -5.10 13.30 -1.07
N ILE A 26 -4.29 12.86 -2.03
CA ILE A 26 -3.30 11.81 -1.83
C ILE A 26 -1.89 12.38 -2.00
N LEU A 27 -1.11 12.38 -0.91
CA LEU A 27 0.28 12.79 -0.91
C LEU A 27 1.19 11.57 -1.00
N PHE A 28 1.91 11.43 -2.11
CA PHE A 28 3.01 10.48 -2.20
C PHE A 28 4.28 11.10 -1.62
N CYS A 29 4.91 10.39 -0.68
CA CYS A 29 6.23 10.75 -0.17
C CYS A 29 7.22 9.62 -0.48
N VAL A 30 8.19 9.88 -1.35
CA VAL A 30 9.14 8.85 -1.82
C VAL A 30 10.50 9.06 -1.17
N ASP A 31 11.01 8.05 -0.48
CA ASP A 31 12.41 8.02 -0.02
C ASP A 31 13.36 7.95 -1.20
N VAL A 32 14.19 8.98 -1.33
CA VAL A 32 15.12 9.16 -2.46
C VAL A 32 16.55 8.79 -2.10
N ASP A 33 16.79 8.13 -0.96
CA ASP A 33 18.12 7.63 -0.61
C ASP A 33 18.74 6.71 -1.68
N ALA A 34 20.05 6.52 -1.64
CA ALA A 34 20.77 5.63 -2.54
C ALA A 34 20.23 4.18 -2.51
N GLU A 35 19.65 3.71 -1.39
CA GLU A 35 18.98 2.41 -1.33
C GLU A 35 17.75 2.31 -2.27
N SER A 36 17.23 3.43 -2.78
CA SER A 36 16.19 3.43 -3.84
C SER A 36 16.73 3.04 -5.23
N LEU A 37 18.06 3.01 -5.42
CA LEU A 37 18.69 2.58 -6.67
C LEU A 37 18.97 1.07 -6.71
N VAL A 38 18.73 0.34 -5.60
CA VAL A 38 18.91 -1.12 -5.58
C VAL A 38 18.02 -1.78 -6.62
N GLU A 39 18.58 -2.75 -7.34
CA GLU A 39 17.87 -3.49 -8.37
C GLU A 39 16.77 -4.37 -7.78
N MET A 40 15.65 -4.41 -8.48
CA MET A 40 14.52 -5.25 -8.18
C MET A 40 14.53 -6.50 -9.06
N LYS A 41 14.14 -7.63 -8.49
CA LYS A 41 13.83 -8.85 -9.23
C LYS A 41 12.64 -8.58 -10.13
N SER A 42 12.90 -8.50 -11.43
CA SER A 42 11.90 -8.25 -12.47
C SER A 42 11.71 -9.50 -13.34
N THR A 43 10.47 -9.73 -13.78
CA THR A 43 10.14 -10.72 -14.82
C THR A 43 10.00 -10.07 -16.19
N THR A 44 10.60 -8.87 -16.39
CA THR A 44 10.50 -8.15 -17.67
C THR A 44 11.06 -8.99 -18.80
N VAL A 45 10.33 -9.00 -19.92
CA VAL A 45 10.62 -9.79 -21.14
C VAL A 45 12.02 -9.51 -21.71
N ASN A 46 12.60 -8.34 -21.40
CA ASN A 46 13.85 -7.86 -21.97
C ASN A 46 15.07 -8.02 -21.05
N GLY A 47 14.92 -8.60 -19.85
CA GLY A 47 16.04 -8.84 -18.92
C GLY A 47 16.76 -7.60 -18.37
N ARG A 48 16.33 -6.37 -18.73
CA ARG A 48 16.93 -5.13 -18.23
C ARG A 48 16.69 -5.02 -16.72
N PRO A 49 17.75 -4.80 -15.91
CA PRO A 49 17.58 -4.50 -14.50
C PRO A 49 16.74 -3.25 -14.32
N ILE A 50 15.83 -3.28 -13.35
CA ILE A 50 15.00 -2.13 -12.96
C ILE A 50 15.25 -1.84 -11.50
N THR A 51 15.48 -0.58 -11.17
CA THR A 51 15.71 -0.15 -9.79
C THR A 51 14.40 -0.05 -9.00
N ARG A 52 14.47 0.02 -7.67
CA ARG A 52 13.31 0.34 -6.83
C ARG A 52 12.67 1.65 -7.26
N LEU A 53 13.46 2.71 -7.47
CA LEU A 53 12.95 4.02 -7.87
C LEU A 53 12.22 3.97 -9.22
N GLU A 54 12.75 3.28 -10.23
CA GLU A 54 12.06 3.11 -11.51
C GLU A 54 10.74 2.32 -11.37
N SER A 55 10.74 1.28 -10.54
CA SER A 55 9.52 0.50 -10.27
C SER A 55 8.48 1.32 -9.49
N ILE A 56 8.93 2.16 -8.55
CA ILE A 56 8.09 3.10 -7.81
C ILE A 56 7.41 4.10 -8.75
N ARG A 57 8.16 4.70 -9.69
CA ARG A 57 7.59 5.62 -10.70
C ARG A 57 6.44 4.95 -11.46
N GLN A 58 6.64 3.72 -11.93
CA GLN A 58 5.62 2.96 -12.66
C GLN A 58 4.42 2.61 -11.77
N ALA A 59 4.66 2.19 -10.53
CA ALA A 59 3.61 1.84 -9.57
C ALA A 59 2.74 3.06 -9.21
N ILE A 60 3.35 4.23 -9.01
CA ILE A 60 2.63 5.49 -8.77
C ILE A 60 1.76 5.86 -9.98
N LEU A 61 2.28 5.77 -11.20
CA LEU A 61 1.49 6.07 -12.39
C LEU A 61 0.31 5.13 -12.58
N LEU A 62 0.50 3.82 -12.34
CA LEU A 62 -0.59 2.86 -12.33
C LEU A 62 -1.64 3.23 -11.29
N PHE A 63 -1.21 3.57 -10.07
CA PHE A 63 -2.09 3.98 -8.98
C PHE A 63 -2.92 5.21 -9.36
N VAL A 64 -2.28 6.29 -9.82
CA VAL A 64 -2.94 7.56 -10.17
C VAL A 64 -4.00 7.33 -11.25
N ASN A 65 -3.62 6.66 -12.36
CA ASN A 65 -4.56 6.36 -13.43
C ASN A 65 -5.75 5.53 -12.94
N THR A 66 -5.50 4.54 -12.09
CA THR A 66 -6.56 3.67 -11.56
C THR A 66 -7.45 4.41 -10.56
N LYS A 67 -6.89 5.25 -9.68
CA LYS A 67 -7.71 6.02 -8.74
C LYS A 67 -8.57 7.06 -9.42
N LEU A 68 -8.06 7.73 -10.45
CA LEU A 68 -8.84 8.69 -11.24
C LEU A 68 -9.94 8.01 -12.05
N SER A 69 -9.73 6.79 -12.55
CA SER A 69 -10.79 6.04 -13.24
C SER A 69 -11.90 5.59 -12.28
N MET A 70 -11.57 5.34 -11.01
CA MET A 70 -12.55 5.05 -9.95
C MET A 70 -13.33 6.30 -9.54
N ASN A 71 -12.65 7.44 -9.38
CA ASN A 71 -13.27 8.72 -9.09
C ASN A 71 -12.35 9.88 -9.57
N PRO A 72 -12.78 10.67 -10.57
CA PRO A 72 -11.96 11.73 -11.16
C PRO A 72 -11.73 12.91 -10.22
N ASP A 73 -12.51 13.03 -9.13
CA ASP A 73 -12.35 14.10 -8.16
C ASP A 73 -11.14 13.88 -7.25
N HIS A 74 -10.47 12.72 -7.26
CA HIS A 74 -9.23 12.52 -6.50
C HIS A 74 -8.10 13.43 -6.98
N ARG A 75 -7.25 13.89 -6.04
CA ARG A 75 -6.12 14.77 -6.36
C ARG A 75 -4.83 14.25 -5.75
N PHE A 76 -3.72 14.56 -6.38
CA PHE A 76 -2.40 14.04 -6.02
C PHE A 76 -1.39 15.16 -5.85
N ALA A 77 -0.53 15.02 -4.85
CA ALA A 77 0.66 15.84 -4.63
C ALA A 77 1.85 14.93 -4.32
N PHE A 78 3.06 15.47 -4.46
CA PHE A 78 4.30 14.69 -4.41
C PHE A 78 5.35 15.37 -3.54
N ALA A 79 5.99 14.57 -2.70
CA ALA A 79 7.10 14.94 -1.85
C ALA A 79 8.20 13.88 -1.93
N THR A 80 9.42 14.28 -1.59
CA THR A 80 10.55 13.36 -1.42
C THR A 80 10.98 13.33 0.04
N LEU A 81 11.59 12.23 0.45
CA LEU A 81 12.22 12.07 1.76
C LEU A 81 13.72 11.83 1.55
N ALA A 82 14.52 12.83 1.88
CA ALA A 82 15.96 12.70 2.06
C ALA A 82 16.24 12.65 3.57
N LYS A 83 16.92 13.64 4.15
CA LYS A 83 17.00 13.76 5.62
C LYS A 83 15.66 14.15 6.24
N THR A 84 14.92 15.03 5.56
CA THR A 84 13.57 15.47 5.93
C THR A 84 12.70 15.45 4.67
N ALA A 85 11.38 15.51 4.84
CA ALA A 85 10.48 15.64 3.71
C ALA A 85 10.59 17.02 3.04
N SER A 86 10.50 17.06 1.71
CA SER A 86 10.42 18.28 0.91
C SER A 86 9.41 18.12 -0.23
N TRP A 87 8.78 19.22 -0.65
CA TRP A 87 7.84 19.21 -1.76
C TRP A 87 8.56 18.98 -3.09
N LEU A 88 8.03 18.05 -3.87
CA LEU A 88 8.37 17.90 -5.29
C LEU A 88 7.35 18.63 -6.16
N ARG A 89 6.06 18.42 -5.87
CA ARG A 89 4.91 19.12 -6.46
C ARG A 89 3.87 19.31 -5.36
N LYS A 90 3.60 20.55 -4.99
CA LYS A 90 2.78 20.89 -3.81
C LYS A 90 1.29 20.98 -4.13
N GLU A 91 0.96 21.43 -5.33
CA GLU A 91 -0.43 21.62 -5.74
C GLU A 91 -1.11 20.29 -6.00
N PHE A 92 -2.16 19.98 -5.22
CA PHE A 92 -3.01 18.82 -5.45
C PHE A 92 -3.74 18.93 -6.79
N SER A 93 -3.49 17.98 -7.69
CA SER A 93 -4.03 17.97 -9.06
C SER A 93 -4.65 16.62 -9.42
N SER A 94 -5.71 16.64 -10.22
CA SER A 94 -6.32 15.46 -10.86
C SER A 94 -5.73 15.13 -12.23
N GLU A 95 -4.76 15.93 -12.72
CA GLU A 95 -4.19 15.76 -14.05
C GLU A 95 -3.10 14.68 -14.07
N VAL A 96 -3.22 13.71 -14.97
CA VAL A 96 -2.27 12.61 -15.11
C VAL A 96 -0.89 13.13 -15.53
N GLU A 97 -0.85 14.18 -16.36
CA GLU A 97 0.35 14.84 -16.84
C GLU A 97 1.17 15.45 -15.69
N SER A 98 0.49 15.97 -14.65
CA SER A 98 1.13 16.49 -13.44
C SER A 98 1.84 15.36 -12.68
N ALA A 99 1.18 14.21 -12.55
CA ALA A 99 1.80 13.03 -11.95
C ALA A 99 2.97 12.49 -12.79
N ILE A 100 2.85 12.45 -14.13
CA ILE A 100 3.93 12.07 -15.04
C ILE A 100 5.14 13.00 -14.88
N ALA A 101 4.93 14.31 -14.80
CA ALA A 101 6.00 15.27 -14.56
C ALA A 101 6.66 15.02 -13.20
N ALA A 102 5.86 14.86 -12.14
CA ALA A 102 6.37 14.60 -10.79
C ALA A 102 7.23 13.34 -10.72
N VAL A 103 6.77 12.21 -11.27
CA VAL A 103 7.56 10.97 -11.22
C VAL A 103 8.82 11.01 -12.07
N LYS A 104 8.84 11.82 -13.14
CA LYS A 104 10.06 12.08 -13.94
C LYS A 104 11.09 12.87 -13.15
N ASP A 105 10.65 13.81 -12.32
CA ASP A 105 11.52 14.66 -11.50
C ASP A 105 12.07 13.93 -10.26
N LEU A 106 11.51 12.77 -9.89
CA LEU A 106 12.07 11.92 -8.83
C LEU A 106 13.48 11.49 -9.23
N SER A 107 14.45 11.76 -8.36
CA SER A 107 15.85 11.37 -8.53
C SER A 107 16.42 10.91 -7.20
N ALA A 108 17.26 9.89 -7.25
CA ALA A 108 17.95 9.42 -6.06
C ALA A 108 19.04 10.41 -5.66
N THR A 109 19.25 10.56 -4.36
CA THR A 109 20.32 11.34 -3.75
C THR A 109 21.45 10.42 -3.32
N VAL A 110 22.56 11.02 -2.90
CA VAL A 110 23.59 10.32 -2.13
C VAL A 110 23.00 9.75 -0.83
N PRO A 111 23.64 8.75 -0.19
CA PRO A 111 23.21 8.24 1.11
C PRO A 111 22.99 9.39 2.10
N CYS A 112 21.77 9.54 2.58
CA CYS A 112 21.33 10.68 3.39
C CYS A 112 21.52 10.44 4.89
N GLY A 113 21.71 9.19 5.31
CA GLY A 113 21.75 8.81 6.72
C GLY A 113 20.35 8.84 7.34
N GLN A 114 20.17 9.58 8.43
CA GLN A 114 18.89 9.66 9.15
C GLN A 114 17.72 10.13 8.27
N ALA A 115 16.53 9.62 8.57
CA ALA A 115 15.26 10.03 7.99
C ALA A 115 14.32 10.56 9.08
N ASP A 116 13.99 11.85 9.05
CA ASP A 116 13.07 12.49 10.00
C ASP A 116 11.70 12.76 9.34
N LEU A 117 10.68 12.07 9.84
CA LEU A 117 9.29 12.18 9.39
C LEU A 117 8.55 13.35 10.06
N THR A 118 9.15 14.06 11.03
CA THR A 118 8.52 15.19 11.73
C THR A 118 7.99 16.24 10.76
N HIS A 119 8.80 16.58 9.75
CA HIS A 119 8.40 17.58 8.76
C HIS A 119 7.25 17.06 7.87
N LEU A 120 7.28 15.77 7.49
CA LEU A 120 6.20 15.15 6.73
C LEU A 120 4.87 15.23 7.49
N PHE A 121 4.88 14.90 8.78
CA PHE A 121 3.67 14.93 9.60
C PHE A 121 3.13 16.35 9.80
N LYS A 122 4.00 17.34 9.98
CA LYS A 122 3.60 18.76 10.02
C LYS A 122 2.94 19.21 8.72
N LEU A 123 3.54 18.85 7.57
CA LEU A 123 2.99 19.14 6.25
C LEU A 123 1.62 18.47 6.06
N ALA A 124 1.53 17.17 6.36
CA ALA A 124 0.31 16.38 6.22
C ALA A 124 -0.80 16.91 7.13
N ALA A 125 -0.52 17.21 8.39
CA ALA A 125 -1.50 17.79 9.31
C ALA A 125 -2.05 19.13 8.82
N HIS A 126 -1.19 19.97 8.20
CA HIS A 126 -1.61 21.24 7.62
C HIS A 126 -2.51 21.04 6.41
N GLU A 127 -2.11 20.20 5.46
CA GLU A 127 -2.89 19.91 4.26
C GLU A 127 -4.20 19.19 4.60
N ALA A 128 -4.22 18.33 5.61
CA ALA A 128 -5.43 17.64 6.05
C ALA A 128 -6.53 18.60 6.52
N ARG A 129 -6.16 19.69 7.21
CA ARG A 129 -7.14 20.72 7.61
C ARG A 129 -7.73 21.44 6.39
N LYS A 130 -6.92 21.69 5.36
CA LYS A 130 -7.39 22.29 4.10
C LYS A 130 -8.29 21.33 3.32
N SER A 131 -7.91 20.06 3.22
CA SER A 131 -8.73 19.03 2.58
C SER A 131 -10.10 18.92 3.26
N ARG A 132 -10.13 18.88 4.60
CA ARG A 132 -11.39 18.84 5.37
C ARG A 132 -12.27 20.07 5.14
N ALA A 133 -11.69 21.26 5.02
CA ALA A 133 -12.44 22.48 4.68
C ALA A 133 -13.10 22.40 3.29
N GLN A 134 -12.62 21.51 2.41
CA GLN A 134 -13.20 21.23 1.09
C GLN A 134 -14.03 19.94 1.06
N ASN A 135 -14.38 19.37 2.23
CA ASN A 135 -15.08 18.10 2.38
C ASN A 135 -14.33 16.91 1.76
N ARG A 136 -13.01 16.89 1.92
CA ARG A 136 -12.09 15.85 1.43
C ARG A 136 -11.28 15.28 2.59
N ILE A 137 -10.75 14.08 2.40
CA ILE A 137 -9.79 13.48 3.36
C ILE A 137 -8.37 13.55 2.80
N LEU A 138 -7.38 13.68 3.68
CA LEU A 138 -5.97 13.55 3.29
C LEU A 138 -5.49 12.13 3.59
N ARG A 139 -4.80 11.57 2.61
CA ARG A 139 -4.08 10.31 2.72
C ARG A 139 -2.62 10.53 2.32
N VAL A 140 -1.71 10.00 3.12
CA VAL A 140 -0.27 10.02 2.87
C VAL A 140 0.17 8.59 2.61
N ILE A 141 0.82 8.36 1.47
CA ILE A 141 1.46 7.09 1.13
C ILE A 141 2.96 7.33 1.13
N ILE A 142 3.66 6.84 2.15
CA ILE A 142 5.11 6.86 2.19
C ILE A 142 5.68 5.61 1.52
N ILE A 143 6.71 5.79 0.70
CA ILE A 143 7.48 4.70 0.12
C ILE A 143 8.88 4.79 0.68
N TYR A 144 9.18 3.96 1.68
CA TYR A 144 10.45 3.97 2.43
C TYR A 144 11.40 2.91 1.88
N CYS A 145 12.65 3.28 1.59
CA CYS A 145 13.61 2.40 0.90
C CYS A 145 14.84 2.02 1.73
N ARG A 146 15.11 2.73 2.83
CA ARG A 146 16.28 2.44 3.67
C ARG A 146 16.06 1.21 4.54
N SER A 147 16.96 0.24 4.44
CA SER A 147 16.97 -0.94 5.31
C SER A 147 17.87 -0.77 6.54
N SER A 148 18.78 0.21 6.49
CA SER A 148 19.83 0.44 7.48
C SER A 148 19.50 1.50 8.53
N VAL A 149 18.48 2.32 8.29
CA VAL A 149 18.17 3.50 9.09
C VAL A 149 16.72 3.47 9.54
N LYS A 150 16.48 3.63 10.84
CA LYS A 150 15.13 3.80 11.38
C LYS A 150 14.65 5.23 11.12
N PRO A 151 13.42 5.42 10.63
CA PRO A 151 12.82 6.74 10.63
C PRO A 151 12.65 7.23 12.06
N GLN A 152 12.80 8.54 12.27
CA GLN A 152 12.54 9.20 13.53
C GLN A 152 11.44 10.24 13.35
N HIS A 153 10.74 10.58 14.42
CA HIS A 153 9.81 11.69 14.43
C HIS A 153 9.62 12.26 15.83
N GLN A 154 9.21 13.52 15.88
CA GLN A 154 8.70 14.19 17.07
C GLN A 154 7.28 14.67 16.76
N TRP A 155 6.29 13.86 17.14
CA TRP A 155 4.88 14.14 16.87
C TRP A 155 4.05 14.01 18.15
N PRO A 156 3.15 14.96 18.43
CA PRO A 156 2.30 14.87 19.61
C PRO A 156 1.38 13.65 19.55
N VAL A 157 1.24 12.96 20.69
CA VAL A 157 0.25 11.89 20.88
C VAL A 157 -1.16 12.47 20.65
N ASN A 158 -2.05 11.69 20.04
CA ASN A 158 -3.46 12.04 19.74
C ASN A 158 -3.72 13.02 18.58
N GLN A 159 -2.76 13.27 17.69
CA GLN A 159 -3.02 14.02 16.45
C GLN A 159 -3.16 13.11 15.23
N LYS A 160 -4.35 12.53 15.08
CA LYS A 160 -4.74 11.68 13.94
C LYS A 160 -5.55 12.47 12.92
N LEU A 161 -4.86 13.21 12.05
CA LEU A 161 -5.48 14.17 11.14
C LEU A 161 -5.58 13.68 9.69
N PHE A 162 -4.87 12.62 9.33
CA PHE A 162 -4.81 12.08 7.98
C PHE A 162 -4.64 10.56 8.06
N THR A 163 -4.88 9.85 6.97
CA THR A 163 -4.55 8.42 6.88
C THR A 163 -3.11 8.25 6.44
N PHE A 164 -2.35 7.35 7.09
CA PHE A 164 -0.97 7.07 6.73
C PHE A 164 -0.83 5.62 6.28
N ASP A 165 -0.30 5.41 5.09
CA ASP A 165 0.05 4.11 4.54
C ASP A 165 1.55 4.04 4.27
N VAL A 166 2.11 2.84 4.48
CA VAL A 166 3.54 2.58 4.32
C VAL A 166 3.74 1.50 3.27
N MET A 167 4.61 1.80 2.30
CA MET A 167 5.24 0.82 1.43
C MET A 167 6.72 0.73 1.80
N TYR A 168 7.12 -0.34 2.47
CA TYR A 168 8.50 -0.56 2.90
C TYR A 168 9.23 -1.50 1.95
N LEU A 169 10.19 -0.96 1.19
CA LEU A 169 11.02 -1.72 0.26
C LEU A 169 12.43 -1.83 0.83
N HIS A 170 12.90 -3.05 1.07
CA HIS A 170 14.18 -3.24 1.75
C HIS A 170 14.91 -4.48 1.24
N ASP A 171 16.18 -4.58 1.62
CA ASP A 171 16.96 -5.80 1.48
C ASP A 171 16.72 -6.74 2.64
N LYS A 172 17.06 -8.01 2.44
CA LYS A 172 17.05 -8.99 3.52
C LYS A 172 17.96 -8.54 4.66
N PRO A 173 17.67 -8.97 5.91
CA PRO A 173 18.59 -8.79 7.02
C PRO A 173 20.00 -9.26 6.67
N GLY A 174 20.98 -8.42 6.95
CA GLY A 174 22.40 -8.61 6.75
C GLY A 174 23.20 -7.85 7.82
N PRO A 175 24.53 -7.91 7.79
CA PRO A 175 25.37 -7.30 8.82
C PRO A 175 25.26 -5.76 8.85
N ASP A 176 24.93 -5.14 7.72
CA ASP A 176 24.96 -3.69 7.53
C ASP A 176 23.56 -3.03 7.54
N ASN A 177 22.51 -3.80 7.86
CA ASN A 177 21.14 -3.28 7.89
C ASN A 177 20.31 -3.83 9.07
N CYS A 178 19.14 -3.22 9.30
CA CYS A 178 18.26 -3.57 10.42
C CYS A 178 16.76 -3.50 10.05
N PRO A 179 16.31 -4.20 8.98
CA PRO A 179 14.98 -3.99 8.41
C PRO A 179 13.83 -4.25 9.37
N GLN A 180 13.97 -5.19 10.32
CA GLN A 180 12.95 -5.40 11.35
C GLN A 180 12.76 -4.14 12.21
N ALA A 181 13.87 -3.54 12.66
CA ALA A 181 13.79 -2.37 13.51
C ALA A 181 13.31 -1.11 12.76
N VAL A 182 13.49 -1.09 11.44
CA VAL A 182 12.89 -0.07 10.56
C VAL A 182 11.38 -0.30 10.41
N TYR A 183 10.98 -1.55 10.18
CA TYR A 183 9.57 -1.94 10.10
C TYR A 183 8.83 -1.57 11.39
N ASP A 184 9.37 -1.92 12.55
CA ASP A 184 8.79 -1.61 13.86
C ASP A 184 8.58 -0.09 14.03
N ALA A 185 9.60 0.72 13.67
CA ALA A 185 9.50 2.18 13.73
C ALA A 185 8.45 2.76 12.74
N LEU A 186 8.25 2.12 11.58
CA LEU A 186 7.22 2.51 10.63
C LEU A 186 5.82 2.13 11.12
N VAL A 187 5.66 0.99 11.80
CA VAL A 187 4.41 0.59 12.47
C VAL A 187 4.07 1.60 13.57
N ASP A 188 5.01 1.90 14.46
CA ASP A 188 4.82 2.87 15.54
C ASP A 188 4.36 4.23 14.98
N ALA A 189 5.03 4.70 13.92
CA ALA A 189 4.69 5.94 13.24
C ALA A 189 3.28 5.90 12.63
N LEU A 190 2.90 4.78 12.01
CA LEU A 190 1.58 4.58 11.39
C LEU A 190 0.46 4.58 12.43
N GLU A 191 0.60 3.82 13.51
CA GLU A 191 -0.38 3.76 14.61
C GLU A 191 -0.59 5.13 15.27
N LEU A 192 0.49 5.92 15.38
CA LEU A 192 0.47 7.24 16.01
C LEU A 192 -0.36 8.27 15.21
N VAL A 193 -0.25 8.28 13.88
CA VAL A 193 -0.76 9.40 13.06
C VAL A 193 -2.02 9.08 12.27
N THR A 194 -2.35 7.81 12.05
CA THR A 194 -3.44 7.43 11.13
C THR A 194 -4.83 7.65 11.71
N GLU A 195 -5.69 8.38 10.99
CA GLU A 195 -7.11 8.63 11.33
C GLU A 195 -8.01 7.43 11.04
N TYR A 196 -7.90 6.90 9.82
CA TYR A 196 -8.55 5.66 9.41
C TYR A 196 -7.54 4.52 9.46
N GLU A 197 -8.01 3.28 9.29
CA GLU A 197 -7.15 2.09 9.17
C GLU A 197 -5.99 2.40 8.22
N GLY A 198 -4.74 2.26 8.67
CA GLY A 198 -3.53 2.47 7.88
C GLY A 198 -2.93 1.13 7.48
N TYR A 199 -2.47 1.00 6.23
CA TYR A 199 -1.85 -0.24 5.75
C TYR A 199 -0.33 -0.11 5.72
N ILE A 200 0.37 -1.16 6.14
CA ILE A 200 1.81 -1.33 5.98
C ILE A 200 2.11 -2.55 5.11
N CYS A 201 2.78 -2.32 3.99
CA CYS A 201 3.14 -3.34 3.02
C CYS A 201 4.67 -3.42 2.90
N GLU A 202 5.27 -4.57 3.18
CA GLU A 202 6.72 -4.76 3.09
C GLU A 202 7.16 -5.66 1.93
N SER A 203 8.36 -5.46 1.41
CA SER A 203 8.97 -6.32 0.39
C SER A 203 10.50 -6.40 0.54
N GLY A 204 10.98 -7.43 1.25
CA GLY A 204 12.40 -7.66 1.54
C GLY A 204 13.26 -8.32 0.45
N GLN A 205 12.71 -8.61 -0.74
CA GLN A 205 13.47 -9.19 -1.86
C GLN A 205 13.42 -8.33 -3.13
N GLY A 206 12.90 -7.12 -3.04
CA GLY A 206 12.77 -6.20 -4.17
C GLY A 206 12.04 -6.81 -5.36
N SER A 207 10.93 -7.55 -5.20
CA SER A 207 10.17 -8.02 -6.36
C SER A 207 9.25 -6.91 -6.88
N ALA A 208 9.47 -6.47 -8.13
CA ALA A 208 8.61 -5.45 -8.74
C ALA A 208 7.13 -5.89 -8.73
N ARG A 209 6.87 -7.17 -9.02
CA ARG A 209 5.52 -7.76 -8.97
C ARG A 209 4.85 -7.61 -7.60
N VAL A 210 5.61 -7.78 -6.52
CA VAL A 210 5.09 -7.64 -5.15
C VAL A 210 4.76 -6.16 -4.86
N LEU A 211 5.63 -5.23 -5.26
CA LEU A 211 5.35 -3.79 -5.18
C LEU A 211 4.04 -3.42 -5.89
N PHE A 212 3.84 -3.86 -7.14
CA PHE A 212 2.60 -3.58 -7.87
C PHE A 212 1.38 -4.20 -7.18
N ARG A 213 1.48 -5.42 -6.66
CA ARG A 213 0.39 -6.04 -5.90
C ARG A 213 0.02 -5.21 -4.67
N HIS A 214 1.00 -4.79 -3.87
CA HIS A 214 0.75 -3.95 -2.71
C HIS A 214 0.19 -2.58 -3.10
N MET A 215 0.67 -1.99 -4.19
CA MET A 215 0.12 -0.73 -4.70
C MET A 215 -1.37 -0.88 -5.09
N CYS A 216 -1.76 -2.02 -5.67
CA CYS A 216 -3.17 -2.32 -5.94
C CYS A 216 -4.00 -2.46 -4.66
N MET A 217 -3.45 -3.05 -3.58
CA MET A 217 -4.14 -3.11 -2.28
C MET A 217 -4.40 -1.72 -1.71
N LEU A 218 -3.46 -0.80 -1.91
CA LEU A 218 -3.60 0.60 -1.52
C LEU A 218 -4.63 1.37 -2.36
N LEU A 219 -5.16 0.85 -3.47
CA LEU A 219 -6.26 1.54 -4.20
C LEU A 219 -7.54 1.66 -3.36
N SER A 220 -7.69 0.79 -2.35
CA SER A 220 -8.83 0.80 -1.45
C SER A 220 -8.95 2.15 -0.72
N HIS A 221 -10.18 2.67 -0.66
CA HIS A 221 -10.47 3.96 -0.04
C HIS A 221 -10.40 3.83 1.50
N PRO A 222 -9.75 4.75 2.24
CA PRO A 222 -9.61 4.65 3.70
C PRO A 222 -10.93 4.50 4.47
N GLN A 223 -12.00 5.19 4.04
CA GLN A 223 -13.34 5.07 4.65
C GLN A 223 -14.10 3.78 4.30
N GLN A 224 -13.55 2.92 3.42
CA GLN A 224 -14.24 1.72 2.93
C GLN A 224 -13.46 0.42 3.15
N ARG A 225 -12.13 0.48 3.26
CA ARG A 225 -11.31 -0.71 3.46
C ARG A 225 -11.53 -1.33 4.84
N CYS A 226 -11.41 -2.65 4.91
CA CYS A 226 -11.38 -3.39 6.17
C CYS A 226 -10.02 -3.23 6.87
N PRO A 227 -9.86 -3.72 8.11
CA PRO A 227 -8.56 -3.95 8.69
C PRO A 227 -7.64 -4.75 7.76
N GLN A 228 -6.34 -4.46 7.76
CA GLN A 228 -5.41 -5.14 6.84
C GLN A 228 -5.36 -6.67 7.07
N GLU A 229 -5.52 -7.10 8.32
CA GLU A 229 -5.55 -8.52 8.72
C GLU A 229 -6.75 -9.29 8.17
N ASP A 230 -7.86 -8.61 7.87
CA ASP A 230 -9.09 -9.19 7.32
C ASP A 230 -9.05 -9.27 5.78
N LEU A 231 -7.99 -8.80 5.13
CA LEU A 231 -7.91 -8.74 3.68
C LEU A 231 -7.63 -10.12 3.07
N ASP A 232 -8.70 -10.85 2.75
CA ASP A 232 -8.62 -12.11 2.00
C ASP A 232 -8.73 -11.86 0.49
N ILE A 233 -7.59 -11.76 -0.21
CA ILE A 233 -7.57 -11.68 -1.68
C ILE A 233 -7.76 -13.10 -2.24
N PRO A 234 -8.86 -13.40 -2.95
CA PRO A 234 -9.13 -14.74 -3.45
C PRO A 234 -7.99 -15.27 -4.31
N LYS A 235 -7.50 -16.47 -3.98
CA LYS A 235 -6.50 -17.16 -4.80
C LYS A 235 -7.14 -17.60 -6.12
N SER A 236 -6.36 -17.52 -7.21
CA SER A 236 -6.81 -17.99 -8.52
C SER A 236 -7.31 -19.44 -8.46
N LEU A 237 -8.55 -19.66 -8.89
CA LEU A 237 -9.19 -20.97 -8.92
C LEU A 237 -8.55 -21.93 -9.94
N VAL A 238 -7.69 -21.42 -10.84
CA VAL A 238 -7.10 -22.17 -11.96
C VAL A 238 -5.98 -23.13 -11.51
N LYS A 239 -5.54 -23.07 -10.25
CA LYS A 239 -4.44 -23.90 -9.71
C LYS A 239 -4.87 -25.15 -8.93
N LYS A 240 -6.11 -25.61 -9.08
CA LYS A 240 -6.50 -26.98 -8.67
C LYS A 240 -6.54 -27.88 -9.90
N SER A 241 -5.37 -28.33 -10.35
CA SER A 241 -5.30 -29.59 -11.09
C SER A 241 -5.65 -30.70 -10.09
N PRO A 242 -6.59 -31.63 -10.37
CA PRO A 242 -6.78 -32.77 -9.50
C PRO A 242 -5.48 -33.57 -9.45
N ALA A 243 -5.06 -33.94 -8.23
CA ALA A 243 -4.01 -34.92 -8.06
C ALA A 243 -4.42 -36.16 -8.86
N ALA A 244 -3.53 -36.63 -9.73
CA ALA A 244 -3.73 -37.94 -10.34
C ALA A 244 -3.70 -38.96 -9.21
N ASP A 245 -4.85 -39.53 -8.88
CA ASP A 245 -4.96 -40.72 -8.07
C ASP A 245 -4.15 -41.82 -8.77
N THR A 246 -2.93 -42.09 -8.31
CA THR A 246 -2.24 -43.33 -8.66
C THR A 246 -2.86 -44.46 -7.86
N THR A 247 -4.02 -44.93 -8.31
CA THR A 247 -4.50 -46.29 -8.04
C THR A 247 -3.58 -47.26 -8.79
N ASN A 248 -2.55 -47.77 -8.12
CA ASN A 248 -1.92 -49.02 -8.53
C ASN A 248 -2.73 -50.17 -7.95
N GLY A 249 -3.51 -50.83 -8.82
CA GLY A 249 -4.07 -52.14 -8.56
C GLY A 249 -2.96 -53.21 -8.53
N GLU A 250 -3.12 -54.12 -7.58
CA GLU A 250 -2.96 -55.59 -7.64
C GLU A 250 -1.97 -56.15 -8.69
N ASP A 251 -0.97 -56.96 -8.34
CA ASP A 251 -1.21 -58.36 -7.92
C ASP A 251 0.05 -59.10 -7.38
N ILE A 252 -0.23 -60.27 -6.77
CA ILE A 252 0.62 -61.47 -6.52
C ILE A 252 1.29 -61.60 -5.14
N VAL A 253 0.55 -62.27 -4.25
CA VAL A 253 1.04 -63.05 -3.09
C VAL A 253 1.40 -64.47 -3.55
N PRO A 254 2.59 -65.03 -3.22
CA PRO A 254 2.79 -66.47 -3.26
C PRO A 254 2.56 -67.07 -1.87
N VAL A 255 1.60 -67.99 -1.82
CA VAL A 255 1.40 -68.96 -0.74
C VAL A 255 2.59 -69.91 -0.70
N SER A 256 3.16 -70.14 0.49
CA SER A 256 3.98 -71.32 0.75
C SER A 256 3.38 -72.09 1.92
N SER A 257 2.94 -73.30 1.58
CA SER A 257 2.53 -74.35 2.50
C SER A 257 3.69 -75.35 2.62
N GLN A 258 3.88 -75.85 3.85
CA GLN A 258 4.85 -76.84 4.35
C GLN A 258 6.22 -76.32 4.78
#